data_AF-A0ABD5MXS1-F1
#
_entry.id   AF-A0ABD5MXS1-F1
#
_cell.length_a   1.000
_cell.length_b   1.000
_cell.length_c   1.000
_cell.angle_alpha   90.00
_cell.angle_beta   90.00
_cell.angle_gamma   90.00
#
_symmetry.space_group_name_H-M   'P 1'
#
loop_
_entity.id
_entity.type
_entity.pdbx_description
1 polymer ?
#
loop_
_entity_poly.entity_id
_entity_poly.type
_entity_poly.pdbx_seq_one_letter_code
_entity_poly.pdbx_strand_id
1 'polypeptide(L)' 'MPKIQKLPSGQLVVTIPKIIAEYEGLQKGMELEFKKHQKGFLLEVKK' A
#
# COMPACT_ATOMS: atom_id res chain seq x y z
N MET A 1 9.90 -7.95 4.12
CA MET A 1 9.54 -8.45 2.77
C MET A 1 8.08 -8.07 2.51
N PRO A 2 7.75 -7.39 1.39
CA PRO A 2 6.36 -7.11 1.05
C PRO A 2 5.64 -8.42 0.74
N LYS A 3 4.41 -8.56 1.22
CA LYS A 3 3.58 -9.76 1.04
C LYS A 3 2.25 -9.36 0.44
N ILE A 4 1.80 -10.11 -0.55
CA ILE A 4 0.46 -9.98 -1.13
C ILE A 4 -0.37 -11.15 -0.60
N GLN A 5 -1.55 -10.83 -0.04
CA GLN A 5 -2.48 -11.82 0.48
C GLN A 5 -3.88 -11.51 -0.03
N LYS A 6 -4.62 -12.53 -0.46
CA LYS A 6 -6.04 -12.39 -0.80
C LYS A 6 -6.85 -12.96 0.35
N LEU A 7 -7.67 -12.12 0.97
CA LEU A 7 -8.56 -12.54 2.04
C LEU A 7 -9.77 -13.29 1.47
N PRO A 8 -10.43 -14.16 2.26
CA PRO A 8 -11.65 -14.85 1.83
C PRO A 8 -12.79 -13.91 1.39
N SER A 9 -12.82 -12.68 1.89
CA SER A 9 -13.74 -11.62 1.47
C SER A 9 -13.50 -11.12 0.03
N GLY A 10 -12.44 -11.58 -0.65
CA GLY A 10 -12.01 -11.10 -1.95
C GLY A 10 -11.07 -9.89 -1.90
N GLN A 11 -10.85 -9.31 -0.71
CA GLN A 11 -9.96 -8.15 -0.54
C GLN A 11 -8.49 -8.54 -0.72
N LEU A 12 -7.76 -7.75 -1.50
CA LEU A 12 -6.31 -7.87 -1.65
C LEU A 12 -5.60 -7.00 -0.60
N VAL A 13 -4.68 -7.60 0.15
CA VAL A 13 -3.88 -6.95 1.18
C VAL A 13 -2.41 -6.96 0.76
N VAL A 14 -1.79 -5.79 0.76
CA VAL A 14 -0.36 -5.61 0.52
C VAL A 14 0.30 -5.17 1.83
N THR A 15 1.26 -5.94 2.31
CA THR A 15 2.03 -5.57 3.50
C THR A 15 3.14 -4.62 3.11
N ILE A 16 3.10 -3.40 3.65
CA ILE A 16 4.18 -2.41 3.52
C ILE A 16 5.16 -2.60 4.70
N PRO A 17 6.46 -2.77 4.45
CA PRO A 17 7.47 -2.84 5.50
C PRO A 17 7.46 -1.59 6.39
N LYS A 18 7.64 -1.79 7.70
CA LYS A 18 7.62 -0.71 8.72
C LYS A 18 8.54 0.45 8.38
N ILE A 19 9.78 0.17 7.94
CA ILE A 19 10.76 1.20 7.57
C ILE A 19 10.29 2.12 6.43
N ILE A 20 9.58 1.57 5.43
CA ILE A 20 9.02 2.36 4.31
C ILE A 20 7.82 3.15 4.79
N ALA A 21 6.95 2.52 5.59
CA ALA A 21 5.79 3.19 6.17
C ALA A 21 6.21 4.39 7.03
N GLU A 22 7.26 4.26 7.84
CA GLU A 22 7.78 5.36 8.67
C GLU A 22 8.44 6.46 7.82
N TYR A 23 9.23 6.08 6.81
CA TYR A 23 9.85 7.04 5.90
C TYR A 23 8.82 7.88 5.12
N GLU A 24 7.76 7.24 4.63
CA GLU A 24 6.66 7.90 3.90
C GLU A 24 5.59 8.52 4.82
N GLY A 25 5.71 8.34 6.14
CA GLY A 25 4.75 8.86 7.13
C GLY A 25 3.37 8.19 7.10
N LEU A 26 3.27 6.94 6.65
CA LEU A 26 2.03 6.17 6.57
C LEU A 26 1.51 5.80 7.97
N GLN A 27 0.25 6.14 8.24
CA GLN A 27 -0.46 5.84 9.48
C GLN A 27 -1.68 4.96 9.21
N LYS A 28 -2.10 4.21 10.23
CA LYS A 28 -3.30 3.39 10.16
C LYS A 28 -4.53 4.27 9.91
N GLY A 29 -5.31 3.93 8.90
CA GLY A 29 -6.53 4.67 8.54
C GLY A 29 -6.29 5.80 7.53
N MET A 30 -5.06 6.01 7.05
CA MET A 30 -4.81 6.92 5.94
C MET A 30 -5.39 6.39 4.63
N GLU A 31 -5.95 7.30 3.83
CA GLU A 31 -6.34 7.02 2.46
C GLU A 31 -5.13 7.14 1.52
N LEU A 32 -5.01 6.18 0.62
CA LEU A 32 -3.96 6.15 -0.40
C LEU A 32 -4.61 6.08 -1.78
N GLU A 33 -4.03 6.78 -2.75
CA GLU A 33 -4.49 6.72 -4.13
C GLU A 33 -3.63 5.75 -4.93
N PHE A 34 -4.28 4.78 -5.58
CA PHE A 34 -3.62 3.87 -6.51
C PHE A 34 -3.63 4.46 -7.90
N LYS A 35 -2.45 4.78 -8.42
CA LYS A 35 -2.26 5.18 -9.81
C LYS A 35 -1.65 4.03 -10.62
N LYS A 36 -2.08 3.89 -11.87
CA LYS A 36 -1.46 2.95 -12.83
C LYS A 36 -0.12 3.52 -13.28
N HIS A 37 0.90 2.67 -13.29
CA HIS A 37 2.21 2.98 -13.84
C HIS A 37 2.58 1.92 -14.89
N GLN A 38 3.45 2.24 -15.86
CA GLN A 38 3.75 1.36 -17.00
C GLN A 38 4.23 -0.05 -16.60
N LYS A 39 4.80 -0.21 -15.41
CA LYS A 39 5.33 -1.48 -14.89
C LYS A 39 4.69 -1.92 -13.56
N GLY A 40 3.58 -1.31 -13.14
CA GLY A 40 2.95 -1.64 -11.87
C GLY A 40 1.96 -0.60 -11.36
N PHE A 41 1.88 -0.48 -10.04
CA PHE A 41 1.02 0.48 -9.36
C PHE A 41 1.88 1.43 -8.54
N LEU A 42 1.52 2.72 -8.56
CA LEU A 42 2.09 3.73 -7.70
C LEU A 42 1.09 4.02 -6.58
N LEU A 43 1.58 4.02 -5.35
CA LEU A 43 0.82 4.44 -4.17
C LEU A 43 1.24 5.86 -3.84
N GLU A 44 0.31 6.81 -3.98
CA GLU A 44 0.54 8.19 -3.56
C GLU A 44 -0.20 8.47 -2.25
N VAL A 45 0.52 9.08 -1.31
CA VAL A 45 -0.04 9.59 -0.07
C VAL A 45 -0.76 10.90 -0.37
N LYS A 46 -2.08 10.94 -0.20
CA LYS A 46 -2.81 12.22 -0.20
C LYS A 46 -2.43 12.97 1.08
N LYS A 47 -1.75 14.11 0.93
CA LYS A 47 -1.53 15.07 2.01
C LYS A 47 -2.76 15.92 2.24
#